data_AF-A4WRX9-F1
#
_entry.id   AF-A4WRX9-F1
#
_cell.length_a   1.000
_cell.length_b   1.000
_cell.length_c   1.000
_cell.angle_alpha   90.00
_cell.angle_beta   90.00
_cell.angle_gamma   90.00
#
_symmetry.space_group_name_H-M   'P 1'
#
loop_
_entity.id
_entity.type
_entity.pdbx_description
1 polymer ?
#
loop_
_entity_poly.entity_id
_entity_poly.type
_entity_poly.pdbx_seq_one_letter_code
_entity_poly.pdbx_strand_id
1 'polypeptide(L)'
;MRGTVRDAAMRLGLSGAPDLRAGLMPEGPEPLDWQGAAIDCGACRHAARLPQGLCGPAWACVNDRYARRIERFFLLGPELADAFLTHPYFEVRAQAARRANLFRLPHLLEDPDPAVRAVAILRLPPAQARRLIADPDRAVRIAVAHRLPPADLHLMMRDEDPAVRLVIVRRAEVGTLPVLAHDPDPEIRRAVARRVDPAWLIHFSGDPEPLVRRAAAERIEPAHLGAFASDPDLRVRHAVAERAPRPVALRLAEDEDPLIRETALLRLAQLREESDA
;
A
#
# COMPACT_ATOMS: atom_id res chain seq x y z
N MET A 1 -9.33 -11.47 57.69
CA MET A 1 -10.40 -12.24 57.02
C MET A 1 -10.67 -11.64 55.65
N ARG A 2 -9.99 -12.14 54.61
CA ARG A 2 -10.27 -11.82 53.20
C ARG A 2 -10.33 -13.17 52.48
N GLY A 3 -11.53 -13.73 52.38
CA GLY A 3 -11.79 -14.92 51.56
C GLY A 3 -11.84 -14.49 50.10
N THR A 4 -10.84 -14.88 49.33
CA THR A 4 -10.79 -14.68 47.88
C THR A 4 -11.85 -15.51 47.17
N VAL A 5 -12.38 -15.00 46.06
CA VAL A 5 -13.34 -15.63 45.11
C VAL A 5 -12.95 -17.06 44.70
N ARG A 6 -11.70 -17.47 44.94
CA ARG A 6 -11.17 -18.83 44.77
C ARG A 6 -11.85 -19.89 45.66
N ASP A 7 -12.33 -19.51 46.85
CA ASP A 7 -12.97 -20.44 47.80
C ASP A 7 -14.40 -20.83 47.40
N ALA A 8 -15.05 -20.06 46.52
CA ALA A 8 -16.37 -20.39 46.00
C ALA A 8 -16.32 -21.44 44.87
N ALA A 9 -15.20 -21.55 44.14
CA ALA A 9 -15.07 -22.42 42.97
C ALA A 9 -14.76 -23.89 43.34
N MET A 10 -14.14 -24.16 44.49
CA MET A 10 -13.81 -25.53 44.91
C MET A 10 -15.01 -26.36 45.40
N ARG A 11 -16.18 -25.75 45.64
CA ARG A 11 -17.37 -26.47 46.15
C ARG A 11 -18.31 -27.03 45.07
N LEU A 12 -18.04 -26.82 43.79
CA LEU A 12 -18.94 -27.22 42.70
C LEU A 12 -18.40 -28.28 41.73
N GLY A 13 -17.21 -28.85 41.95
CA GLY A 13 -16.77 -30.03 41.18
C GLY A 13 -16.73 -29.86 39.65
N LEU A 14 -16.64 -28.64 39.13
CA LEU A 14 -16.56 -28.37 37.69
C LEU A 14 -15.09 -28.33 37.25
N SER A 15 -14.50 -29.50 37.04
CA SER A 15 -13.26 -29.62 36.26
C SER A 15 -13.59 -29.45 34.77
N GLY A 16 -13.49 -28.22 34.29
CA GLY A 16 -13.65 -27.91 32.87
C GLY A 16 -13.83 -26.42 32.67
N ALA A 17 -12.75 -25.71 32.37
CA ALA A 17 -12.89 -24.38 31.81
C ALA A 17 -13.63 -24.51 30.47
N PRO A 18 -14.75 -23.81 30.25
CA PRO A 18 -15.48 -23.91 28.99
C PRO A 18 -14.58 -23.38 27.87
N ASP A 19 -14.43 -24.18 26.81
CA ASP A 19 -13.74 -23.78 25.59
C ASP A 19 -14.57 -22.67 24.92
N LEU A 20 -14.17 -21.42 25.13
CA LEU A 20 -14.82 -20.20 24.60
C LEU A 20 -14.83 -20.14 23.06
N ARG A 21 -14.45 -21.21 22.36
CA ARG A 21 -14.21 -21.27 20.91
C ARG A 21 -15.12 -22.22 20.15
N ALA A 22 -16.07 -22.90 20.82
CA ALA A 22 -16.95 -23.89 20.22
C ALA A 22 -18.00 -23.36 19.20
N GLY A 23 -17.82 -22.16 18.64
CA GLY A 23 -18.83 -21.54 17.76
C GLY A 23 -18.30 -20.69 16.60
N LEU A 24 -17.00 -20.63 16.36
CA LEU A 24 -16.45 -19.90 15.21
C LEU A 24 -15.99 -20.90 14.14
N MET A 25 -16.60 -20.83 12.96
CA MET A 25 -16.11 -21.57 11.79
C MET A 25 -14.64 -21.23 11.58
N PRO A 26 -13.77 -22.22 11.29
CA PRO A 26 -12.36 -21.98 11.12
C PRO A 26 -12.12 -20.98 9.98
N GLU A 27 -11.40 -19.89 10.28
CA GLU A 27 -11.06 -18.88 9.27
C GLU A 27 -10.06 -19.48 8.28
N GLY A 28 -10.45 -19.56 7.01
CA GLY A 28 -9.58 -19.96 5.92
C GLY A 28 -9.68 -21.45 5.53
N PRO A 29 -8.70 -21.99 4.79
CA PRO A 29 -8.74 -23.34 4.25
C PRO A 29 -8.66 -24.40 5.36
N GLU A 30 -8.88 -25.67 5.00
CA GLU A 30 -8.65 -26.80 5.90
C GLU A 30 -7.28 -26.70 6.61
N PRO A 31 -7.20 -26.97 7.94
CA PRO A 31 -5.99 -26.86 8.75
C PRO A 31 -5.01 -28.00 8.48
N LEU A 32 -4.40 -27.94 7.31
CA LEU A 32 -3.29 -28.78 6.91
C LEU A 32 -1.97 -28.05 7.16
N ASP A 33 -0.94 -28.82 7.43
CA ASP A 33 0.41 -28.30 7.49
C ASP A 33 0.90 -27.86 6.10
N TRP A 34 2.06 -27.21 6.06
CA TRP A 34 2.68 -26.72 4.82
C TRP A 34 3.09 -27.84 3.83
N GLN A 35 3.08 -29.10 4.25
CA GLN A 35 3.28 -30.27 3.40
C GLN A 35 1.95 -30.90 2.95
N GLY A 36 0.81 -30.40 3.44
CA GLY A 36 -0.52 -30.90 3.14
C GLY A 36 -1.01 -32.03 4.05
N ALA A 37 -0.30 -32.34 5.13
CA ALA A 37 -0.71 -33.34 6.11
C ALA A 37 -1.56 -32.74 7.25
N ALA A 38 -2.28 -33.58 7.98
CA ALA A 38 -3.03 -33.13 9.15
C ALA A 38 -2.08 -32.60 10.24
N ILE A 39 -2.43 -31.47 10.85
CA ILE A 39 -1.62 -30.87 11.91
C ILE A 39 -1.68 -31.74 13.18
N ASP A 40 -0.55 -32.34 13.55
CA ASP A 40 -0.39 -33.09 14.80
C ASP A 40 0.20 -32.20 15.91
N CYS A 41 -0.66 -31.80 16.86
CA CYS A 41 -0.24 -31.04 18.03
C CYS A 41 0.46 -31.89 19.10
N GLY A 42 0.26 -33.22 19.11
CA GLY A 42 0.87 -34.13 20.07
C GLY A 42 2.38 -34.28 19.88
N ALA A 43 2.84 -34.33 18.62
CA ALA A 43 4.26 -34.39 18.26
C ALA A 43 4.93 -33.00 18.13
N CYS A 44 4.17 -31.92 18.30
CA CYS A 44 4.69 -30.56 18.06
C CYS A 44 5.59 -30.09 19.21
N ARG A 45 6.77 -29.55 18.86
CA ARG A 45 7.71 -28.94 19.83
C ARG A 45 7.11 -27.78 20.65
N HIS A 46 5.97 -27.25 20.20
CA HIS A 46 5.24 -26.15 20.84
C HIS A 46 3.97 -26.60 21.58
N ALA A 47 3.78 -27.91 21.80
CA ALA A 47 2.58 -28.46 22.43
C ALA A 47 2.20 -27.77 23.75
N ALA A 48 3.20 -27.34 24.55
CA ALA A 48 2.98 -26.62 25.80
C ALA A 48 2.25 -25.27 25.65
N ARG A 49 2.20 -24.68 24.45
CA ARG A 49 1.51 -23.43 24.13
C ARG A 49 0.02 -23.61 23.87
N LEU A 50 -0.41 -24.83 23.51
CA LEU A 50 -1.80 -25.15 23.22
C LEU A 50 -2.73 -24.93 24.43
N PRO A 51 -2.45 -25.49 25.64
CA PRO A 51 -3.32 -25.25 26.81
C PRO A 51 -3.30 -23.79 27.30
N GLN A 52 -2.28 -23.01 26.91
CA GLN A 52 -2.21 -21.58 27.21
C GLN A 52 -3.04 -20.74 26.23
N GLY A 53 -3.63 -21.37 25.20
CA GLY A 53 -4.35 -20.67 24.15
C GLY A 53 -3.44 -19.74 23.36
N LEU A 54 -2.17 -20.07 23.17
CA LEU A 54 -1.20 -19.28 22.37
C LEU A 54 -0.97 -19.87 20.97
N CYS A 55 -1.48 -21.07 20.70
CA CYS A 55 -1.57 -21.67 19.38
C CYS A 55 -2.76 -22.63 19.32
N GLY A 56 -3.10 -23.12 18.12
CA GLY A 56 -4.13 -24.14 17.90
C GLY A 56 -4.40 -24.40 16.42
N PRO A 57 -4.78 -25.64 16.03
CA PRO A 57 -5.20 -25.95 14.67
C PRO A 57 -6.31 -25.02 14.20
N ALA A 58 -6.32 -24.72 12.90
CA ALA A 58 -7.28 -23.83 12.26
C ALA A 58 -7.33 -22.38 12.76
N TRP A 59 -6.42 -22.00 13.66
CA TRP A 59 -6.41 -20.70 14.30
C TRP A 59 -5.04 -20.03 14.30
N ALA A 60 -4.04 -20.62 14.96
CA ALA A 60 -2.70 -20.05 15.06
C ALA A 60 -1.69 -21.18 15.14
N CYS A 61 -1.02 -21.49 14.04
CA CYS A 61 -0.09 -22.60 13.99
C CYS A 61 1.05 -22.27 13.02
N VAL A 62 2.28 -22.48 13.48
CA VAL A 62 3.49 -22.26 12.68
C VAL A 62 3.69 -23.31 11.59
N ASN A 63 3.12 -24.51 11.79
CA ASN A 63 3.19 -25.59 10.80
C ASN A 63 2.10 -25.47 9.75
N ASP A 64 1.08 -24.62 9.93
CA ASP A 64 -0.04 -24.48 9.00
C ASP A 64 0.45 -23.91 7.64
N ARG A 65 -0.19 -24.29 6.55
CA ARG A 65 0.09 -23.73 5.23
C ARG A 65 -0.45 -22.31 5.03
N TYR A 66 -1.46 -21.92 5.80
CA TYR A 66 -2.17 -20.66 5.62
C TYR A 66 -1.48 -19.50 6.35
N ALA A 67 -0.95 -18.57 5.56
CA ALA A 67 -0.14 -17.45 6.04
C ALA A 67 -0.74 -16.66 7.22
N ARG A 68 -2.07 -16.45 7.28
CA ARG A 68 -2.70 -15.70 8.38
C ARG A 68 -2.67 -16.45 9.72
N ARG A 69 -2.68 -17.79 9.71
CA ARG A 69 -2.54 -18.60 10.92
C ARG A 69 -1.09 -18.63 11.41
N ILE A 70 -0.14 -18.64 10.48
CA ILE A 70 1.29 -18.52 10.77
C ILE A 70 1.59 -17.11 11.33
N GLU A 71 1.06 -16.06 10.71
CA GLU A 71 1.15 -14.69 11.21
C GLU A 71 0.64 -14.60 12.66
N ARG A 72 -0.53 -15.18 12.92
CA ARG A 72 -1.13 -15.20 14.26
C ARG A 72 -0.28 -15.95 15.28
N PHE A 73 0.38 -17.04 14.89
CA PHE A 73 1.33 -17.73 15.76
C PHE A 73 2.46 -16.79 16.21
N PHE A 74 3.06 -16.02 15.30
CA PHE A 74 4.11 -15.06 15.65
C PHE A 74 3.60 -13.79 16.32
N LEU A 75 2.33 -13.41 16.13
CA LEU A 75 1.68 -12.36 16.92
C LEU A 75 1.55 -12.75 18.41
N LEU A 76 1.23 -14.01 18.68
CA LEU A 76 1.04 -14.55 20.03
C LEU A 76 2.36 -15.04 20.65
N GLY A 77 3.43 -15.16 19.87
CA GLY A 77 4.75 -15.61 20.30
C GLY A 77 5.89 -14.91 19.56
N PRO A 78 6.00 -13.57 19.64
CA PRO A 78 7.02 -12.83 18.92
C PRO A 78 8.45 -13.25 19.29
N GLU A 79 8.67 -13.73 20.53
CA GLU A 79 9.95 -14.24 21.03
C GLU A 79 10.47 -15.46 20.25
N LEU A 80 9.60 -16.18 19.54
CA LEU A 80 9.97 -17.35 18.76
C LEU A 80 10.51 -17.01 17.37
N ALA A 81 10.27 -15.80 16.87
CA ALA A 81 10.48 -15.44 15.47
C ALA A 81 11.92 -15.67 14.99
N ASP A 82 12.91 -15.33 15.80
CA ASP A 82 14.33 -15.49 15.46
C ASP A 82 14.69 -16.95 15.13
N ALA A 83 14.06 -17.92 15.80
CA ALA A 83 14.32 -19.34 15.63
C ALA A 83 13.70 -19.94 14.36
N PHE A 84 12.94 -19.15 13.58
CA PHE A 84 12.20 -19.60 12.39
C PHE A 84 12.69 -18.95 11.09
N LEU A 85 13.77 -18.15 11.13
CA LEU A 85 14.33 -17.50 9.94
C LEU A 85 14.98 -18.47 8.94
N THR A 86 15.23 -19.72 9.34
CA THR A 86 15.78 -20.78 8.46
C THR A 86 14.78 -21.89 8.20
N HIS A 87 13.49 -21.66 8.45
CA HIS A 87 12.45 -22.66 8.27
C HIS A 87 12.34 -23.07 6.78
N PRO A 88 12.10 -24.36 6.43
CA PRO A 88 12.01 -24.79 5.02
C PRO A 88 10.90 -24.08 4.24
N TYR A 89 9.74 -23.88 4.86
CA TYR A 89 8.61 -23.18 4.27
C TYR A 89 8.80 -21.66 4.30
N PHE A 90 8.71 -21.01 3.14
CA PHE A 90 9.05 -19.59 3.00
C PHE A 90 8.05 -18.68 3.70
N GLU A 91 6.76 -19.02 3.76
CA GLU A 91 5.76 -18.21 4.47
C GLU A 91 6.08 -18.14 5.96
N VAL A 92 6.60 -19.22 6.55
CA VAL A 92 7.06 -19.19 7.94
C VAL A 92 8.24 -18.25 8.09
N ARG A 93 9.23 -18.29 7.19
CA ARG A 93 10.36 -17.34 7.21
C ARG A 93 9.87 -15.90 7.04
N ALA A 94 8.96 -15.64 6.10
CA ALA A 94 8.40 -14.31 5.84
C ALA A 94 7.62 -13.78 7.05
N GLN A 95 6.77 -14.61 7.67
CA GLN A 95 6.00 -14.20 8.86
C GLN A 95 6.90 -14.04 10.09
N ALA A 96 7.88 -14.91 10.28
CA ALA A 96 8.91 -14.77 11.31
C ALA A 96 9.71 -13.47 11.12
N ALA A 97 10.14 -13.17 9.89
CA ALA A 97 10.88 -11.96 9.56
C ALA A 97 10.11 -10.68 9.90
N ARG A 98 8.77 -10.69 9.97
CA ARG A 98 7.97 -9.54 10.43
C ARG A 98 8.12 -9.22 11.92
N ARG A 99 8.52 -10.19 12.73
CA ARG A 99 8.60 -10.10 14.20
C ARG A 99 10.00 -10.26 14.76
N ALA A 100 10.88 -10.92 14.03
CA ALA A 100 12.26 -11.19 14.43
C ALA A 100 13.05 -9.91 14.76
N ASN A 101 14.13 -10.10 15.50
CA ASN A 101 15.09 -9.05 15.77
C ASN A 101 15.69 -8.52 14.46
N LEU A 102 15.70 -7.19 14.30
CA LEU A 102 16.21 -6.51 13.11
C LEU A 102 17.64 -6.92 12.76
N PHE A 103 18.50 -7.17 13.77
CA PHE A 103 19.89 -7.60 13.57
C PHE A 103 20.03 -9.00 12.95
N ARG A 104 18.95 -9.80 12.96
CA ARG A 104 18.92 -11.12 12.32
C ARG A 104 18.47 -11.07 10.87
N LEU A 105 17.83 -9.99 10.40
CA LEU A 105 17.28 -9.92 9.05
C LEU A 105 18.28 -9.77 7.89
N PRO A 106 19.52 -9.24 8.03
CA PRO A 106 20.39 -8.97 6.88
C PRO A 106 20.66 -10.16 5.95
N HIS A 107 20.77 -11.38 6.48
CA HIS A 107 20.98 -12.59 5.66
C HIS A 107 19.76 -12.96 4.80
N LEU A 108 18.55 -12.54 5.18
CA LEU A 108 17.33 -12.81 4.42
C LEU A 108 17.21 -11.99 3.14
N LEU A 109 18.13 -11.04 2.92
CA LEU A 109 18.24 -10.35 1.63
C LEU A 109 18.71 -11.27 0.51
N GLU A 110 19.27 -12.43 0.84
CA GLU A 110 19.70 -13.47 -0.10
C GLU A 110 18.76 -14.69 -0.06
N ASP A 111 17.60 -14.57 0.59
CA ASP A 111 16.62 -15.66 0.65
C ASP A 111 16.16 -16.04 -0.77
N PRO A 112 16.03 -17.34 -1.10
CA PRO A 112 15.56 -17.76 -2.42
C PRO A 112 14.16 -17.22 -2.74
N ASP A 113 13.32 -17.02 -1.72
CA ASP A 113 11.95 -16.59 -1.90
C ASP A 113 11.81 -15.05 -1.88
N PRO A 114 11.20 -14.44 -2.91
CA PRO A 114 11.06 -12.99 -3.00
C PRO A 114 10.17 -12.40 -1.90
N ALA A 115 9.16 -13.11 -1.40
CA ALA A 115 8.31 -12.60 -0.32
C ALA A 115 9.11 -12.43 0.98
N VAL A 116 10.08 -13.32 1.24
CA VAL A 116 10.98 -13.19 2.38
C VAL A 116 11.92 -12.00 2.20
N ARG A 117 12.56 -11.86 1.02
CA ARG A 117 13.43 -10.69 0.71
C ARG A 117 12.67 -9.36 0.85
N ALA A 118 11.45 -9.29 0.32
CA ALA A 118 10.60 -8.10 0.40
C ALA A 118 10.27 -7.72 1.86
N VAL A 119 9.88 -8.69 2.70
CA VAL A 119 9.63 -8.44 4.13
C VAL A 119 10.89 -7.95 4.84
N ALA A 120 12.05 -8.55 4.55
CA ALA A 120 13.32 -8.14 5.14
C ALA A 120 13.66 -6.69 4.79
N ILE A 121 13.54 -6.29 3.53
CA ILE A 121 13.75 -4.89 3.09
C ILE A 121 12.81 -3.91 3.78
N LEU A 122 11.53 -4.26 3.92
CA LEU A 122 10.55 -3.38 4.56
C LEU A 122 10.88 -3.10 6.03
N ARG A 123 11.61 -3.99 6.70
CA ARG A 123 11.99 -3.83 8.12
C ARG A 123 13.39 -3.30 8.35
N LEU A 124 14.32 -3.53 7.42
CA LEU A 124 15.69 -3.05 7.55
C LEU A 124 15.78 -1.52 7.40
N PRO A 125 16.88 -0.91 7.89
CA PRO A 125 17.15 0.51 7.69
C PRO A 125 17.16 0.88 6.21
N PRO A 126 16.69 2.09 5.82
CA PRO A 126 16.57 2.53 4.42
C PRO A 126 17.84 2.33 3.58
N ALA A 127 19.02 2.48 4.21
CA ALA A 127 20.31 2.30 3.54
C ALA A 127 20.49 0.90 2.91
N GLN A 128 19.84 -0.14 3.45
CA GLN A 128 19.91 -1.50 2.92
C GLN A 128 19.10 -1.69 1.62
N ALA A 129 18.13 -0.82 1.35
CA ALA A 129 17.26 -0.92 0.17
C ALA A 129 18.06 -0.89 -1.15
N ARG A 130 19.17 -0.15 -1.19
CA ARG A 130 20.05 -0.08 -2.37
C ARG A 130 20.57 -1.43 -2.84
N ARG A 131 20.72 -2.41 -1.94
CA ARG A 131 21.25 -3.74 -2.26
C ARG A 131 20.35 -4.53 -3.21
N LEU A 132 19.04 -4.28 -3.18
CA LEU A 132 18.04 -5.02 -3.95
C LEU A 132 17.35 -4.17 -5.03
N ILE A 133 17.95 -3.04 -5.44
CA ILE A 133 17.42 -2.19 -6.53
C ILE A 133 17.18 -2.99 -7.81
N ALA A 134 18.08 -3.92 -8.12
CA ALA A 134 18.01 -4.77 -9.31
C ALA A 134 17.48 -6.19 -9.00
N ASP A 135 16.71 -6.37 -7.92
CA ASP A 135 16.12 -7.68 -7.62
C ASP A 135 15.26 -8.15 -8.81
N PRO A 136 15.35 -9.43 -9.24
CA PRO A 136 14.58 -9.92 -10.37
C PRO A 136 13.06 -9.89 -10.11
N ASP A 137 12.63 -9.91 -8.85
CA ASP A 137 11.21 -9.94 -8.50
C ASP A 137 10.62 -8.54 -8.32
N ARG A 138 9.53 -8.25 -9.04
CA ARG A 138 8.84 -6.95 -8.99
C ARG A 138 8.36 -6.58 -7.59
N ALA A 139 7.92 -7.54 -6.77
CA ALA A 139 7.40 -7.26 -5.43
C ALA A 139 8.54 -6.82 -4.48
N VAL A 140 9.74 -7.37 -4.68
CA VAL A 140 10.94 -6.89 -3.98
C VAL A 140 11.31 -5.49 -4.45
N ARG A 141 11.31 -5.21 -5.75
CA ARG A 141 11.59 -3.86 -6.28
C ARG A 141 10.56 -2.83 -5.80
N ILE A 142 9.28 -3.20 -5.68
CA ILE A 142 8.25 -2.36 -5.04
C ILE A 142 8.61 -2.09 -3.56
N ALA A 143 8.99 -3.11 -2.80
CA ALA A 143 9.41 -2.94 -1.40
C ALA A 143 10.64 -2.02 -1.29
N VAL A 144 11.62 -2.15 -2.18
CA VAL A 144 12.78 -1.26 -2.29
C VAL A 144 12.34 0.16 -2.60
N ALA A 145 11.48 0.36 -3.59
CA ALA A 145 10.93 1.67 -3.96
C ALA A 145 10.09 2.30 -2.84
N HIS A 146 9.57 1.54 -1.86
CA HIS A 146 8.95 2.06 -0.65
C HIS A 146 9.96 2.45 0.46
N ARG A 147 11.17 1.88 0.43
CA ARG A 147 12.17 2.03 1.49
C ARG A 147 13.31 2.96 1.13
N LEU A 148 13.63 3.12 -0.14
CA LEU A 148 14.64 4.08 -0.59
C LEU A 148 14.28 5.50 -0.11
N PRO A 149 15.28 6.28 0.38
CA PRO A 149 15.12 7.71 0.58
C PRO A 149 14.62 8.40 -0.70
N PRO A 150 13.80 9.47 -0.61
CA PRO A 150 13.29 10.18 -1.79
C PRO A 150 14.38 10.60 -2.78
N ALA A 151 15.51 11.09 -2.27
CA ALA A 151 16.66 11.49 -3.07
C ALA A 151 17.28 10.34 -3.89
N ASP A 152 17.10 9.08 -3.50
CA ASP A 152 17.64 7.90 -4.19
C ASP A 152 16.67 7.28 -5.21
N LEU A 153 15.41 7.72 -5.25
CA LEU A 153 14.40 7.12 -6.13
C LEU A 153 14.69 7.32 -7.62
N HIS A 154 15.54 8.28 -7.97
CA HIS A 154 16.04 8.48 -9.33
C HIS A 154 16.73 7.22 -9.90
N LEU A 155 17.31 6.37 -9.03
CA LEU A 155 17.98 5.13 -9.43
C LEU A 155 17.02 4.09 -10.04
N MET A 156 15.72 4.20 -9.78
CA MET A 156 14.71 3.24 -10.23
C MET A 156 13.69 3.84 -11.20
N MET A 157 13.84 5.10 -11.64
CA MET A 157 12.83 5.78 -12.47
C MET A 157 12.56 5.08 -13.80
N ARG A 158 13.50 4.27 -14.29
CA ARG A 158 13.38 3.50 -15.53
C ARG A 158 13.09 2.01 -15.28
N ASP A 159 12.59 1.65 -14.09
CA ASP A 159 12.17 0.27 -13.83
C ASP A 159 11.19 -0.18 -14.91
N GLU A 160 11.29 -1.42 -15.37
CA GLU A 160 10.41 -1.97 -16.39
C GLU A 160 8.95 -2.03 -15.93
N ASP A 161 8.73 -2.24 -14.62
CA ASP A 161 7.41 -2.47 -14.05
C ASP A 161 6.73 -1.12 -13.70
N PRO A 162 5.54 -0.84 -14.26
CA PRO A 162 4.83 0.41 -13.98
C PRO A 162 4.39 0.54 -12.52
N ALA A 163 4.16 -0.56 -11.79
CA ALA A 163 3.82 -0.47 -10.37
C ALA A 163 5.00 0.05 -9.54
N VAL A 164 6.25 -0.31 -9.91
CA VAL A 164 7.45 0.27 -9.30
C VAL A 164 7.55 1.77 -9.63
N ARG A 165 7.41 2.14 -10.91
CA ARG A 165 7.43 3.55 -11.34
C ARG A 165 6.34 4.38 -10.66
N LEU A 166 5.16 3.80 -10.39
CA LEU A 166 4.08 4.49 -9.70
C LEU A 166 4.41 4.78 -8.23
N VAL A 167 5.07 3.85 -7.53
CA VAL A 167 5.56 4.09 -6.17
C VAL A 167 6.60 5.21 -6.17
N ILE A 168 7.50 5.22 -7.16
CA ILE A 168 8.49 6.28 -7.36
C ILE A 168 7.80 7.63 -7.57
N VAL A 169 6.86 7.72 -8.51
CA VAL A 169 6.12 8.97 -8.77
C VAL A 169 5.35 9.45 -7.56
N ARG A 170 4.99 8.61 -6.58
CA ARG A 170 4.33 9.08 -5.35
C ARG A 170 5.30 9.63 -4.30
N ARG A 171 6.57 9.23 -4.34
CA ARG A 171 7.54 9.49 -3.27
C ARG A 171 8.71 10.38 -3.69
N ALA A 172 9.06 10.39 -4.97
CA ALA A 172 10.20 11.14 -5.48
C ALA A 172 10.02 12.65 -5.28
N GLU A 173 11.14 13.35 -5.18
CA GLU A 173 11.17 14.81 -5.09
C GLU A 173 10.57 15.43 -6.35
N VAL A 174 9.79 16.50 -6.19
CA VAL A 174 9.01 17.12 -7.26
C VAL A 174 9.89 17.51 -8.45
N GLY A 175 11.11 18.02 -8.19
CA GLY A 175 12.07 18.43 -9.23
C GLY A 175 12.57 17.28 -10.13
N THR A 176 12.36 16.03 -9.75
CA THR A 176 12.77 14.85 -10.55
C THR A 176 11.65 14.28 -11.42
N LEU A 177 10.39 14.65 -11.14
CA LEU A 177 9.22 14.13 -11.85
C LEU A 177 9.14 14.46 -13.34
N PRO A 178 9.70 15.59 -13.87
CA PRO A 178 9.67 15.86 -15.31
C PRO A 178 10.26 14.75 -16.18
N VAL A 179 11.19 13.93 -15.65
CA VAL A 179 11.75 12.76 -16.35
C VAL A 179 10.67 11.74 -16.73
N LEU A 180 9.59 11.67 -15.97
CA LEU A 180 8.48 10.73 -16.16
C LEU A 180 7.26 11.37 -16.84
N ALA A 181 7.37 12.62 -17.33
CA ALA A 181 6.28 13.31 -18.01
C ALA A 181 5.85 12.61 -19.31
N HIS A 182 6.74 11.82 -19.92
CA HIS A 182 6.50 11.07 -21.15
C HIS A 182 6.52 9.55 -20.92
N ASP A 183 6.22 9.09 -19.70
CA ASP A 183 6.13 7.66 -19.41
C ASP A 183 5.12 6.98 -20.37
N PRO A 184 5.41 5.78 -20.91
CA PRO A 184 4.45 5.08 -21.76
C PRO A 184 3.12 4.80 -21.06
N ASP A 185 3.12 4.65 -19.73
CA ASP A 185 1.91 4.37 -18.96
C ASP A 185 1.14 5.68 -18.61
N PRO A 186 -0.13 5.82 -19.04
CA PRO A 186 -0.93 7.01 -18.75
C PRO A 186 -1.20 7.22 -17.25
N GLU A 187 -1.29 6.16 -16.44
CA GLU A 187 -1.48 6.31 -14.99
C GLU A 187 -0.23 6.90 -14.31
N ILE A 188 0.96 6.63 -14.86
CA ILE A 188 2.20 7.28 -14.43
C ILE A 188 2.18 8.76 -14.81
N ARG A 189 1.92 9.09 -16.09
CA ARG A 189 1.84 10.49 -16.54
C ARG A 189 0.79 11.29 -15.76
N ARG A 190 -0.36 10.67 -15.45
CA ARG A 190 -1.41 11.26 -14.61
C ARG A 190 -0.92 11.49 -13.18
N ALA A 191 -0.22 10.53 -12.59
CA ALA A 191 0.37 10.69 -11.26
C ALA A 191 1.45 11.79 -11.25
N VAL A 192 2.22 11.94 -12.34
CA VAL A 192 3.17 13.04 -12.53
C VAL A 192 2.43 14.37 -12.61
N ALA A 193 1.41 14.50 -13.47
CA ALA A 193 0.61 15.72 -13.60
C ALA A 193 -0.03 16.16 -12.28
N ARG A 194 -0.28 15.23 -11.34
CA ARG A 194 -0.79 15.53 -9.99
C ARG A 194 0.25 16.04 -8.99
N ARG A 195 1.55 15.85 -9.25
CA ARG A 195 2.62 16.21 -8.29
C ARG A 195 3.69 17.14 -8.84
N VAL A 196 3.92 17.15 -10.16
CA VAL A 196 4.96 17.95 -10.80
C VAL A 196 4.74 19.43 -10.50
N ASP A 197 5.83 20.20 -10.55
CA ASP A 197 5.79 21.64 -10.41
C ASP A 197 4.78 22.26 -11.42
N PRO A 198 3.92 23.21 -10.98
CA PRO A 198 2.91 23.81 -11.85
C PRO A 198 3.44 24.36 -13.18
N ALA A 199 4.71 24.83 -13.23
CA ALA A 199 5.33 25.33 -14.44
C ALA A 199 5.40 24.29 -15.57
N TRP A 200 5.39 22.99 -15.24
CA TRP A 200 5.42 21.90 -16.22
C TRP A 200 4.05 21.49 -16.74
N LEU A 201 2.95 21.91 -16.09
CA LEU A 201 1.62 21.39 -16.38
C LEU A 201 1.13 21.73 -17.80
N ILE A 202 1.63 22.82 -18.38
CA ILE A 202 1.31 23.19 -19.75
C ILE A 202 1.75 22.12 -20.77
N HIS A 203 2.81 21.37 -20.49
CA HIS A 203 3.29 20.31 -21.38
C HIS A 203 2.34 19.10 -21.47
N PHE A 204 1.40 18.97 -20.53
CA PHE A 204 0.38 17.92 -20.55
C PHE A 204 -0.87 18.30 -21.35
N SER A 205 -0.97 19.52 -21.90
CA SER A 205 -2.15 19.92 -22.67
C SER A 205 -2.36 19.11 -23.95
N GLY A 206 -1.28 18.52 -24.49
CA GLY A 206 -1.31 17.65 -25.65
C GLY A 206 -1.28 16.15 -25.32
N ASP A 207 -1.39 15.75 -24.05
CA ASP A 207 -1.35 14.32 -23.69
C ASP A 207 -2.51 13.57 -24.38
N PRO A 208 -2.28 12.39 -24.99
CA PRO A 208 -3.35 11.63 -25.62
C PRO A 208 -4.45 11.20 -24.63
N GLU A 209 -4.13 11.00 -23.35
CA GLU A 209 -5.07 10.52 -22.34
C GLU A 209 -5.83 11.69 -21.67
N PRO A 210 -7.17 11.78 -21.81
CA PRO A 210 -7.96 12.84 -21.20
C PRO A 210 -7.81 12.94 -19.69
N LEU A 211 -7.64 11.81 -18.98
CA LEU A 211 -7.43 11.83 -17.54
C LEU A 211 -6.10 12.48 -17.12
N VAL A 212 -5.09 12.48 -17.98
CA VAL A 212 -3.83 13.20 -17.76
C VAL A 212 -4.04 14.69 -17.98
N ARG A 213 -4.66 15.07 -19.11
CA ARG A 213 -4.97 16.47 -19.42
C ARG A 213 -5.85 17.11 -18.35
N ARG A 214 -6.85 16.38 -17.85
CA ARG A 214 -7.71 16.80 -16.74
C ARG A 214 -6.89 17.03 -15.47
N ALA A 215 -6.00 16.10 -15.10
CA ALA A 215 -5.17 16.25 -13.91
C ALA A 215 -4.26 17.49 -14.00
N ALA A 216 -3.81 17.85 -15.21
CA ALA A 216 -3.07 19.08 -15.44
C ALA A 216 -3.96 20.33 -15.31
N ALA A 217 -5.15 20.32 -15.93
CA ALA A 217 -6.13 21.41 -15.83
C ALA A 217 -6.60 21.65 -14.38
N GLU A 218 -6.69 20.60 -13.55
CA GLU A 218 -7.04 20.71 -12.13
C GLU A 218 -5.99 21.46 -11.29
N ARG A 219 -4.74 21.57 -11.76
CA ARG A 219 -3.63 22.16 -10.98
C ARG A 219 -2.96 23.35 -11.61
N ILE A 220 -3.01 23.49 -12.94
CA ILE A 220 -2.31 24.57 -13.63
C ILE A 220 -2.79 25.94 -13.14
N GLU A 221 -1.90 26.92 -13.16
CA GLU A 221 -2.22 28.31 -12.83
C GLU A 221 -3.39 28.81 -13.68
N PRO A 222 -4.39 29.50 -13.10
CA PRO A 222 -5.58 29.93 -13.82
C PRO A 222 -5.29 30.71 -15.11
N ALA A 223 -4.23 31.51 -15.14
CA ALA A 223 -3.81 32.26 -16.32
C ALA A 223 -3.54 31.38 -17.56
N HIS A 224 -3.16 30.12 -17.38
CA HIS A 224 -2.85 29.18 -18.46
C HIS A 224 -4.00 28.20 -18.78
N LEU A 225 -5.12 28.25 -18.04
CA LEU A 225 -6.26 27.35 -18.24
C LEU A 225 -6.89 27.47 -19.64
N GLY A 226 -6.70 28.61 -20.31
CA GLY A 226 -7.14 28.81 -21.69
C GLY A 226 -6.64 27.75 -22.68
N ALA A 227 -5.49 27.12 -22.40
CA ALA A 227 -4.92 26.05 -23.23
C ALA A 227 -5.77 24.76 -23.24
N PHE A 228 -6.64 24.57 -22.24
CA PHE A 228 -7.49 23.38 -22.07
C PHE A 228 -8.98 23.68 -22.35
N ALA A 229 -9.34 24.93 -22.61
CA ALA A 229 -10.74 25.37 -22.71
C ALA A 229 -11.50 24.81 -23.92
N SER A 230 -10.78 24.33 -24.94
CA SER A 230 -11.35 23.72 -26.14
C SER A 230 -11.06 22.22 -26.23
N ASP A 231 -10.78 21.58 -25.09
CA ASP A 231 -10.49 20.15 -25.05
C ASP A 231 -11.69 19.33 -25.56
N PRO A 232 -11.47 18.29 -26.39
CA PRO A 232 -12.56 17.44 -26.86
C PRO A 232 -13.26 16.67 -25.73
N ASP A 233 -12.59 16.42 -24.61
CA ASP A 233 -13.18 15.73 -23.46
C ASP A 233 -13.87 16.72 -22.51
N LEU A 234 -15.18 16.55 -22.34
CA LEU A 234 -16.00 17.39 -21.46
C LEU A 234 -15.48 17.42 -20.01
N ARG A 235 -14.83 16.36 -19.51
CA ARG A 235 -14.32 16.32 -18.14
C ARG A 235 -13.11 17.23 -17.97
N VAL A 236 -12.34 17.46 -19.02
CA VAL A 236 -11.25 18.45 -19.02
C VAL A 236 -11.85 19.85 -19.06
N ARG A 237 -12.79 20.12 -19.98
CA ARG A 237 -13.48 21.42 -20.04
C ARG A 237 -14.18 21.77 -18.73
N HIS A 238 -14.73 20.77 -18.03
CA HIS A 238 -15.36 20.97 -16.72
C HIS A 238 -14.34 21.43 -15.67
N ALA A 239 -13.20 20.74 -15.58
CA ALA A 239 -12.11 21.13 -14.68
C ALA A 239 -11.57 22.54 -14.98
N VAL A 240 -11.61 22.95 -16.26
CA VAL A 240 -11.30 24.32 -16.65
C VAL A 240 -12.37 25.28 -16.15
N ALA A 241 -13.66 25.00 -16.40
CA ALA A 241 -14.78 25.86 -16.02
C ALA A 241 -14.81 26.15 -14.50
N GLU A 242 -14.47 25.16 -13.67
CA GLU A 242 -14.42 25.30 -12.20
C GLU A 242 -13.42 26.35 -11.71
N ARG A 243 -12.35 26.62 -12.48
CA ARG A 243 -11.21 27.43 -12.05
C ARG A 243 -10.88 28.58 -13.01
N ALA A 244 -11.61 28.69 -14.11
CA ALA A 244 -11.28 29.56 -15.22
C ALA A 244 -11.18 31.04 -14.79
N PRO A 245 -10.19 31.80 -15.29
CA PRO A 245 -10.21 33.24 -15.20
C PRO A 245 -11.35 33.81 -16.05
N ARG A 246 -11.79 35.04 -15.75
CA ARG A 246 -12.98 35.67 -16.36
C ARG A 246 -13.07 35.53 -17.89
N PRO A 247 -12.01 35.78 -18.69
CA PRO A 247 -12.11 35.65 -20.15
C PRO A 247 -12.39 34.22 -20.63
N VAL A 248 -11.85 33.23 -19.93
CA VAL A 248 -12.05 31.81 -20.26
C VAL A 248 -13.43 31.34 -19.80
N ALA A 249 -13.86 31.77 -18.60
CA ALA A 249 -15.20 31.45 -18.09
C ALA A 249 -16.31 32.05 -18.98
N LEU A 250 -16.14 33.26 -19.51
CA LEU A 250 -17.07 33.85 -20.48
C LEU A 250 -17.20 32.99 -21.75
N ARG A 251 -16.09 32.45 -22.26
CA ARG A 251 -16.13 31.54 -23.42
C ARG A 251 -16.86 30.23 -23.09
N LEU A 252 -16.59 29.65 -21.92
CA LEU A 252 -17.20 28.38 -21.50
C LEU A 252 -18.69 28.52 -21.14
N ALA A 253 -19.17 29.73 -20.85
CA ALA A 253 -20.60 29.99 -20.69
C ALA A 253 -21.40 29.77 -22.00
N GLU A 254 -20.71 29.70 -23.14
CA GLU A 254 -21.27 29.39 -24.46
C GLU A 254 -20.93 27.96 -24.94
N ASP A 255 -20.36 27.11 -24.09
CA ASP A 255 -20.02 25.72 -24.43
C ASP A 255 -21.26 24.95 -24.91
N GLU A 256 -21.08 23.95 -25.78
CA GLU A 256 -22.17 23.10 -26.26
C GLU A 256 -22.81 22.28 -25.14
N ASP A 257 -22.02 21.89 -24.13
CA ASP A 257 -22.46 21.05 -23.02
C ASP A 257 -23.11 21.90 -21.91
N PRO A 258 -24.37 21.60 -21.52
CA PRO A 258 -25.08 22.35 -20.49
C PRO A 258 -24.38 22.41 -19.13
N LEU A 259 -23.71 21.33 -18.71
CA LEU A 259 -23.03 21.27 -17.43
C LEU A 259 -21.82 22.20 -17.41
N ILE A 260 -21.09 22.29 -18.52
CA ILE A 260 -19.95 23.20 -18.67
C ILE A 260 -20.41 24.66 -18.62
N ARG A 261 -21.51 24.99 -19.32
CA ARG A 261 -22.10 26.34 -19.27
C ARG A 261 -22.51 26.72 -17.85
N GLU A 262 -23.22 25.83 -17.16
CA GLU A 262 -23.66 26.04 -15.78
C GLU A 262 -22.46 26.29 -14.85
N THR A 263 -21.45 25.42 -14.90
CA THR A 263 -20.22 25.57 -14.09
C THR A 263 -19.50 26.89 -14.40
N ALA A 264 -19.42 27.29 -15.67
CA ALA A 264 -18.77 28.54 -16.06
C ALA A 264 -19.55 29.78 -15.58
N LEU A 265 -20.88 29.76 -15.64
CA LEU A 265 -21.74 30.83 -15.12
C LEU A 265 -21.61 30.96 -13.60
N LEU A 266 -21.54 29.84 -12.87
CA LEU A 266 -21.25 29.83 -11.43
C LEU A 266 -19.87 30.45 -11.14
N ARG A 267 -18.84 30.09 -11.91
CA ARG A 267 -17.51 30.68 -11.75
C ARG A 267 -17.49 32.18 -12.03
N LEU A 268 -18.25 32.66 -13.02
CA LEU A 268 -18.40 34.09 -13.31
C LEU A 268 -19.08 34.84 -12.17
N ALA A 269 -20.09 34.26 -11.53
CA ALA A 269 -20.73 34.86 -10.35
C ALA A 269 -19.72 34.99 -9.19
N GLN A 270 -18.96 33.93 -8.89
CA GLN A 270 -17.91 33.96 -7.86
C GLN A 270 -16.85 35.04 -8.12
N LEU A 271 -16.36 35.15 -9.37
CA LEU A 271 -15.38 36.17 -9.74
C LEU A 271 -15.90 37.60 -9.58
N ARG A 272 -17.21 37.83 -9.75
CA ARG A 272 -17.83 39.15 -9.50
C ARG A 272 -17.83 39.46 -8.01
N GLU A 273 -18.25 38.50 -7.19
CA GLU A 273 -18.22 38.63 -5.72
C GLU A 273 -16.78 38.87 -5.21
N GLU A 274 -15.78 38.16 -5.74
CA GLU A 274 -14.35 38.36 -5.42
C GLU A 274 -13.81 39.74 -5.83
N SER A 275 -14.39 40.37 -6.85
CA SER A 275 -13.96 41.70 -7.34
C SER A 275 -14.63 42.85 -6.58
N ASP A 276 -15.79 42.59 -5.98
CA ASP A 276 -16.59 43.57 -5.24
C ASP A 276 -16.26 43.57 -3.72
N ALA A 277 -15.43 42.61 -3.25
CA ALA A 277 -14.97 42.45 -1.86
C ALA A 277 -13.61 43.11 -1.59
#